data_AF-A0AAU2M1D6-F1
#
_entry.id   AF-A0AAU2M1D6-F1
#
_cell.length_a   1.000
_cell.length_b   1.000
_cell.length_c   1.000
_cell.angle_alpha   90.00
_cell.angle_beta   90.00
_cell.angle_gamma   90.00
#
_symmetry.space_group_name_H-M   'P 1'
#
loop_
_entity.id
_entity.type
_entity.pdbx_description
1 polymer ?
#
loop_
_entity_poly.entity_id
_entity_poly.type
_entity_poly.pdbx_seq_one_letter_code
_entity_poly.pdbx_strand_id
1 'polypeptide(L)'
;MRFAKEDTPTSQAPVECYFHADRELAYVLVDGRLGPQVTCEGIRLIGRVPSQLAQEMEAHALKYDTGLRFSPTGDLFCDGFQLEIGAQRAGDNVVSWSLFFVAGDDHSVTRDAAPEAVWHRW
;
A
#
# COMPACT_ATOMS: atom_id res chain seq x y z
N MET A 1 29.38 15.94 6.51
CA MET A 1 29.17 16.14 7.96
C MET A 1 27.75 15.69 8.28
N ARG A 2 27.56 14.96 9.39
CA ARG A 2 26.39 14.10 9.70
C ARG A 2 25.04 14.83 9.57
N PHE A 3 24.11 14.22 8.84
CA PHE A 3 22.68 14.46 9.01
C PHE A 3 22.18 13.45 10.05
N ALA A 4 21.78 13.94 11.23
CA ALA A 4 21.00 13.14 12.16
C ALA A 4 19.55 13.20 11.67
N LYS A 5 18.93 12.03 11.39
CA LYS A 5 17.48 11.96 11.25
C LYS A 5 16.93 12.24 12.64
N GLU A 6 16.27 13.39 12.81
CA GLU A 6 15.46 13.64 14.00
C GLU A 6 14.61 12.39 14.24
N ASP A 7 14.75 11.81 15.43
CA ASP A 7 13.87 10.75 15.92
C ASP A 7 12.45 11.30 15.86
N THR A 8 11.77 11.08 14.73
CA THR A 8 10.36 11.39 14.61
C THR A 8 9.67 10.36 15.48
N PRO A 9 8.98 10.75 16.56
CA PRO A 9 8.12 9.81 17.26
C PRO A 9 6.94 9.55 16.32
N THR A 10 7.13 8.63 15.38
CA THR A 10 6.04 8.10 14.58
C THR A 10 5.29 7.19 15.53
N SER A 11 4.28 7.75 16.20
CA SER A 11 3.12 6.92 16.53
C SER A 11 2.60 6.42 15.19
N GLN A 12 3.11 5.27 14.76
CA GLN A 12 2.67 4.56 13.58
C GLN A 12 1.33 3.98 13.97
N ALA A 13 0.25 4.69 13.67
CA ALA A 13 -1.07 4.17 13.94
C ALA A 13 -1.28 2.91 13.09
N PRO A 14 -1.97 1.88 13.61
CA PRO A 14 -2.34 0.69 12.85
C PRO A 14 -3.04 1.01 11.53
N VAL A 15 -3.81 2.11 11.53
CA VAL A 15 -4.56 2.63 10.38
C VAL A 15 -4.47 4.15 10.38
N GLU A 16 -4.18 4.74 9.22
CA GLU A 16 -4.15 6.18 9.00
C GLU A 16 -5.12 6.56 7.89
N CYS A 17 -5.99 7.54 8.17
CA CYS A 17 -6.93 8.07 7.20
C CYS A 17 -6.46 9.44 6.72
N TYR A 18 -6.47 9.63 5.41
CA TYR A 18 -6.20 10.91 4.77
C TYR A 18 -7.49 11.43 4.13
N PHE A 19 -7.70 12.74 4.21
CA PHE A 19 -8.94 13.38 3.79
C PHE A 19 -8.65 14.47 2.76
N HIS A 20 -9.58 14.69 1.84
CA HIS A 20 -9.62 15.86 0.98
C HIS A 20 -9.91 17.13 1.81
N ALA A 21 -9.74 18.30 1.19
CA ALA A 21 -9.93 19.59 1.87
C ALA A 21 -11.38 19.81 2.33
N ASP A 22 -12.35 19.20 1.66
CA ASP A 22 -13.77 19.16 2.01
C ASP A 22 -14.13 18.11 3.08
N ARG A 23 -13.12 17.40 3.61
CA ARG A 23 -13.22 16.34 4.64
C ARG A 23 -13.79 15.01 4.13
N GLU A 24 -13.87 14.79 2.83
CA GLU A 24 -14.13 13.46 2.29
C GLU A 24 -12.93 12.53 2.49
N LEU A 25 -13.19 11.25 2.80
CA LEU A 25 -12.13 10.26 2.98
C LEU A 25 -11.47 9.95 1.62
N ALA A 26 -10.18 10.25 1.52
CA ALA A 26 -9.41 10.10 0.29
C ALA A 26 -8.63 8.78 0.28
N TYR A 27 -7.94 8.48 1.39
CA TYR A 27 -7.10 7.30 1.50
C TYR A 27 -7.19 6.66 2.87
N VAL A 28 -7.04 5.34 2.91
CA VAL A 28 -6.84 4.58 4.15
C VAL A 28 -5.54 3.79 4.02
N LEU A 29 -4.54 4.14 4.79
CA LEU A 29 -3.30 3.39 4.91
C LEU A 29 -3.45 2.39 6.05
N VAL A 30 -3.11 1.12 5.79
CA VAL A 30 -3.05 0.07 6.80
C VAL A 30 -1.61 -0.39 6.98
N ASP A 31 -1.10 -0.24 8.20
CA ASP A 31 0.29 -0.54 8.52
C ASP A 31 0.58 -2.04 8.42
N GLY A 32 1.72 -2.40 7.81
CA GLY A 32 2.12 -3.79 7.61
C GLY A 32 2.45 -4.57 8.88
N ARG A 33 2.78 -3.88 9.98
CA ARG A 33 3.23 -4.50 11.24
C ARG A 33 2.20 -4.40 12.35
N LEU A 34 1.54 -3.25 12.46
CA LEU A 34 0.61 -2.90 13.52
C LEU A 34 -0.84 -2.95 13.04
N GLY A 35 -1.06 -2.85 11.73
CA GLY A 35 -2.37 -2.80 11.13
C GLY A 35 -3.13 -4.13 11.21
N PRO A 36 -4.47 -4.06 11.18
CA PRO A 36 -5.29 -5.26 11.07
C PRO A 36 -5.02 -5.99 9.76
N GLN A 37 -5.22 -7.31 9.76
CA GLN A 37 -5.23 -8.03 8.49
C GLN A 37 -6.41 -7.61 7.62
N VAL A 38 -6.13 -7.26 6.36
CA VAL A 38 -7.16 -6.98 5.35
C VAL A 38 -7.13 -8.09 4.30
N THR A 39 -8.33 -8.58 3.95
CA THR A 39 -8.51 -9.58 2.90
C THR A 39 -9.32 -8.96 1.78
N CYS A 40 -8.82 -9.03 0.55
CA CYS A 40 -9.50 -8.54 -0.65
C CYS A 40 -9.45 -9.65 -1.71
N GLU A 41 -10.60 -9.99 -2.29
CA GLU A 41 -10.74 -11.12 -3.23
C GLU A 41 -10.11 -12.45 -2.73
N GLY A 42 -10.18 -12.69 -1.41
CA GLY A 42 -9.59 -13.87 -0.78
C GLY A 42 -8.08 -13.82 -0.56
N ILE A 43 -7.40 -12.74 -0.95
CA ILE A 43 -5.96 -12.52 -0.75
C ILE A 43 -5.76 -11.69 0.52
N ARG A 44 -4.92 -12.19 1.44
CA ARG A 44 -4.51 -11.47 2.66
C ARG A 44 -3.38 -10.50 2.32
N LEU A 45 -3.55 -9.22 2.62
CA LEU A 45 -2.70 -8.14 2.11
C LEU A 45 -1.65 -7.64 3.10
N ILE A 46 -1.93 -7.64 4.39
CA ILE A 46 -1.13 -6.95 5.41
C ILE A 46 -0.16 -7.92 6.07
N GLY A 47 1.09 -7.48 6.28
CA GLY A 47 2.10 -8.24 6.99
C GLY A 47 2.66 -9.44 6.20
N ARG A 48 2.46 -9.48 4.88
CA ARG A 48 2.93 -10.58 4.02
C ARG A 48 4.33 -10.29 3.49
N VAL A 49 5.05 -11.34 3.10
CA VAL A 49 6.27 -11.16 2.30
C VAL A 49 5.87 -10.61 0.93
N PRO A 50 6.41 -9.45 0.49
CA PRO A 50 5.97 -8.80 -0.75
C PRO A 50 6.02 -9.70 -1.99
N SER A 51 7.07 -10.52 -2.14
CA SER A 51 7.19 -11.43 -3.28
C SER A 51 6.14 -12.53 -3.31
N GLN A 52 5.74 -13.05 -2.14
CA GLN A 52 4.68 -14.06 -2.03
C GLN A 52 3.31 -13.44 -2.35
N LEU A 53 3.07 -12.22 -1.84
CA LEU A 53 1.85 -11.48 -2.14
C LEU A 53 1.74 -11.16 -3.64
N ALA A 54 2.83 -10.71 -4.26
CA ALA A 54 2.87 -10.45 -5.70
C ALA A 54 2.53 -11.71 -6.52
N GLN A 55 3.08 -12.87 -6.15
CA GLN A 55 2.77 -14.13 -6.81
C GLN A 55 1.29 -14.55 -6.65
N GLU A 56 0.70 -14.34 -5.47
CA GLU A 56 -0.73 -14.63 -5.24
C GLU A 56 -1.63 -13.71 -6.08
N MET A 57 -1.28 -12.42 -6.18
CA MET A 57 -2.01 -11.46 -7.00
C MET A 57 -1.88 -11.74 -8.49
N GLU A 58 -0.69 -12.11 -8.96
CA GLU A 58 -0.48 -12.55 -10.35
C GLU A 58 -1.33 -13.78 -10.67
N ALA A 59 -1.33 -14.78 -9.79
CA ALA A 59 -2.15 -15.98 -9.95
C ALA A 59 -3.65 -15.67 -9.95
N HIS A 60 -4.10 -14.75 -9.09
CA HIS A 60 -5.47 -14.25 -9.09
C HIS A 60 -5.82 -13.58 -10.42
N ALA A 61 -4.94 -12.69 -10.89
CA ALA A 61 -5.18 -11.94 -12.11
C ALA A 61 -5.30 -12.84 -13.34
N LEU A 62 -4.41 -13.83 -13.45
CA LEU A 62 -4.48 -14.85 -14.49
C LEU A 62 -5.76 -15.70 -14.39
N LYS A 63 -6.21 -16.03 -13.18
CA LYS A 63 -7.41 -16.87 -12.97
C LYS A 63 -8.70 -16.16 -13.37
N TYR A 64 -8.80 -14.86 -13.10
CA TYR A 64 -10.01 -14.08 -13.33
C TYR A 64 -9.92 -13.15 -14.55
N ASP A 65 -8.86 -13.29 -15.35
CA ASP A 65 -8.58 -12.47 -16.53
C ASP A 65 -8.62 -10.96 -16.21
N THR A 66 -8.12 -10.58 -15.03
CA THR A 66 -7.97 -9.18 -14.64
C THR A 66 -6.58 -8.68 -15.04
N GLY A 67 -6.49 -7.45 -15.52
CA GLY A 67 -5.23 -6.88 -15.98
C GLY A 67 -4.16 -6.83 -14.88
N LEU A 68 -2.90 -7.03 -15.29
CA LEU A 68 -1.71 -6.85 -14.46
C LEU A 68 -0.96 -5.60 -14.95
N ARG A 69 -0.59 -4.73 -14.03
CA ARG A 69 0.25 -3.57 -14.29
C ARG A 69 1.40 -3.54 -13.30
N PHE A 70 2.50 -2.93 -13.71
CA PHE A 70 3.65 -2.70 -12.85
C PHE A 70 3.98 -1.21 -12.84
N SER A 71 4.31 -0.65 -11.68
CA SER A 71 4.93 0.67 -11.64
C SER A 71 6.35 0.60 -12.25
N PRO A 72 6.92 1.74 -12.67
CA PRO A 72 8.34 1.80 -13.03
C PRO A 72 9.29 1.34 -11.92
N THR A 73 8.85 1.39 -10.66
CA THR A 73 9.60 0.92 -9.48
C THR A 73 9.43 -0.58 -9.20
N GLY A 74 8.60 -1.29 -9.98
CA GLY A 74 8.39 -2.73 -9.89
C GLY A 74 7.25 -3.16 -8.95
N ASP A 75 6.42 -2.23 -8.49
CA ASP A 75 5.25 -2.52 -7.67
C ASP A 75 4.15 -3.12 -8.53
N LEU A 76 3.52 -4.19 -8.05
CA LEU A 76 2.49 -4.91 -8.79
C LEU A 76 1.09 -4.33 -8.52
N PHE A 77 0.31 -4.21 -9.59
CA PHE A 77 -1.08 -3.79 -9.59
C PHE A 77 -1.94 -4.85 -10.28
N CYS A 78 -3.09 -5.13 -9.68
CA CYS A 78 -4.13 -5.94 -10.29
C CYS A 78 -5.35 -5.06 -10.52
N ASP A 79 -5.84 -5.00 -11.76
CA ASP A 79 -7.06 -4.25 -12.07
C ASP A 79 -8.25 -4.81 -11.27
N GLY A 80 -9.12 -3.92 -10.80
CA GLY A 80 -10.22 -4.24 -9.89
C GLY A 80 -9.89 -4.06 -8.40
N PHE A 81 -8.61 -3.94 -8.03
CA PHE A 81 -8.20 -3.57 -6.68
C PHE A 81 -7.91 -2.07 -6.62
N GLN A 82 -8.79 -1.29 -5.96
CA GLN A 82 -8.55 0.14 -5.75
C GLN A 82 -7.61 0.37 -4.55
N LEU A 83 -6.39 -0.15 -4.68
CA LEU A 83 -5.36 -0.06 -3.64
C LEU A 83 -3.95 -0.05 -4.22
N GLU A 84 -3.01 0.49 -3.45
CA GLU A 84 -1.57 0.30 -3.60
C GLU A 84 -1.08 -0.72 -2.56
N ILE A 85 -0.10 -1.53 -2.94
CA ILE A 85 0.70 -2.30 -2.00
C ILE A 85 2.10 -1.74 -1.99
N GLY A 86 2.65 -1.56 -0.79
CA GLY A 86 4.07 -1.30 -0.65
C GLY A 86 4.70 -2.18 0.41
N ALA A 87 5.99 -1.95 0.63
CA ALA A 87 6.80 -2.72 1.57
C ALA A 87 7.32 -1.81 2.69
N GLN A 88 7.40 -2.33 3.90
CA GLN A 88 8.04 -1.67 5.05
C GLN A 88 8.91 -2.66 5.83
N ARG A 89 9.88 -2.16 6.59
CA ARG A 89 10.66 -3.02 7.48
C ARG A 89 9.86 -3.40 8.72
N ALA A 90 10.02 -4.64 9.15
CA ALA A 90 9.51 -5.17 10.40
C ALA A 90 10.61 -6.00 11.07
N GLY A 91 11.50 -5.32 11.79
CA GLY A 91 12.74 -5.90 12.30
C GLY A 91 13.66 -6.30 11.13
N ASP A 92 14.09 -7.56 11.12
CA ASP A 92 14.94 -8.12 10.06
C ASP A 92 14.16 -8.53 8.80
N ASN A 93 12.83 -8.45 8.84
CA ASN A 93 11.97 -8.80 7.71
C ASN A 93 11.45 -7.57 6.98
N VAL A 94 10.98 -7.79 5.75
CA VAL A 94 10.20 -6.81 4.98
C VAL A 94 8.80 -7.38 4.80
N VAL A 95 7.80 -6.56 5.12
CA VAL A 95 6.39 -6.94 5.07
C VAL A 95 5.56 -5.93 4.28
N SER A 96 4.44 -6.39 3.72
CA SER A 96 3.53 -5.58 2.95
C SER A 96 2.61 -4.71 3.81
N TRP A 97 2.36 -3.49 3.33
CA TRP A 97 1.28 -2.61 3.76
C TRP A 97 0.33 -2.34 2.59
N SER A 98 -0.83 -1.73 2.85
CA SER A 98 -1.75 -1.36 1.77
C SER A 98 -2.35 0.03 1.96
N LEU A 99 -2.45 0.79 0.87
CA LEU A 99 -3.14 2.06 0.80
C LEU A 99 -4.40 1.88 -0.05
N PHE A 100 -5.57 2.02 0.55
CA PHE A 100 -6.85 1.96 -0.13
C PHE A 100 -7.27 3.36 -0.56
N PHE A 101 -7.86 3.47 -1.75
CA PHE A 101 -8.41 4.72 -2.28
C PHE A 101 -9.55 4.42 -3.24
N VAL A 102 -10.37 5.41 -3.57
CA VAL A 102 -11.32 5.30 -4.66
C VAL A 102 -10.65 5.89 -5.89
N ALA A 103 -10.23 5.04 -6.82
CA ALA A 103 -9.70 5.50 -8.10
C ALA A 103 -10.86 6.04 -8.96
N GLY A 104 -10.68 7.23 -9.52
CA GLY A 104 -11.51 7.70 -10.65
C GLY A 104 -11.15 6.95 -11.94
N ASP A 105 -11.37 7.59 -13.09
CA ASP A 105 -11.08 6.98 -14.40
C ASP A 105 -9.59 6.60 -14.60
N ASP A 106 -8.66 7.25 -13.87
CA ASP A 106 -7.23 6.96 -13.89
C ASP A 106 -6.67 6.64 -12.48
N HIS A 107 -6.24 5.39 -12.31
CA HIS A 107 -5.63 4.91 -11.06
C HIS A 107 -4.26 5.54 -10.80
N SER A 108 -3.50 5.85 -11.85
CA SER A 108 -2.14 6.39 -11.76
C SER A 108 -2.15 7.78 -11.14
N VAL A 109 -3.10 8.61 -11.57
CA VAL A 109 -3.31 9.95 -10.99
C VAL A 109 -3.68 9.87 -9.51
N THR A 110 -4.50 8.88 -9.13
CA THR A 110 -4.95 8.73 -7.74
C THR A 110 -3.80 8.31 -6.82
N ARG A 111 -2.91 7.43 -7.31
CA ARG A 111 -1.67 7.04 -6.63
C ARG A 111 -0.72 8.22 -6.45
N ASP A 112 -0.43 8.93 -7.53
CA ASP A 112 0.55 10.03 -7.52
C ASP A 112 0.08 11.22 -6.66
N ALA A 113 -1.24 11.33 -6.43
CA ALA A 113 -1.83 12.31 -5.52
C ALA A 113 -1.79 11.90 -4.03
N ALA A 114 -1.38 10.66 -3.71
CA ALA A 114 -1.30 10.22 -2.32
C ALA A 114 -0.26 11.05 -1.53
N PRO A 115 -0.51 11.32 -0.24
CA PRO A 115 0.40 12.11 0.58
C PRO A 115 1.82 11.53 0.61
N GLU A 116 2.83 12.39 0.49
CA GLU A 116 4.26 12.00 0.45
C GLU A 116 4.67 11.12 1.64
N ALA A 117 4.05 11.34 2.80
CA ALA A 117 4.26 10.54 4.02
C ALA A 117 3.98 9.04 3.84
N VAL A 118 3.14 8.65 2.87
CA VAL A 118 2.89 7.23 2.54
C VAL A 118 4.17 6.57 1.99
N TRP A 119 4.92 7.27 1.14
CA TRP A 119 6.05 6.72 0.40
C TRP A 119 7.37 6.72 1.19
N HIS A 120 7.41 7.41 2.33
CA HIS A 120 8.62 7.60 3.14
C HIS A 120 8.55 6.94 4.53
N ARG A 121 7.79 5.85 4.65
CA ARG A 121 7.79 4.98 5.84
C ARG A 121 8.89 3.93 5.71
N TRP A 122 9.87 3.95 6.61
CA TRP A 122 10.99 2.99 6.63
C TRP A 122 10.89 2.10 7.86
#